data_AF-A0A6N2TJ36-F1
#
_entry.id   AF-A0A6N2TJ36-F1
#
_cell.length_a   1.000
_cell.length_b   1.000
_cell.length_c   1.000
_cell.angle_alpha   90.00
_cell.angle_beta   90.00
_cell.angle_gamma   90.00
#
_symmetry.space_group_name_H-M   'P 1'
#
loop_
_entity.id
_entity.type
_entity.pdbx_description
1 polymer ?
#
loop_
_entity_poly.entity_id
_entity_poly.type
_entity_poly.pdbx_seq_one_letter_code
_entity_poly.pdbx_strand_id
1 'polypeptide(L)'
;MRKWKAWLFALAVLIGIGTIGTVSVTAEAQNLNQGKRVLFISSYSYGWDTVQTQIEGIKAGVDENTTIDYEFMDTKRFRTDEWLNMFHDMLKYHLENTDPYDVVIVGDDAALQFAMEYREELFPEIPVVFEGVNDEEYAMKAAENPLVTGIIEKLSVEKNIDMALKVNPTADKVVAILDDSVTADAERKNFYNSAENYPELEFSEINAAELETARLQQAISKVDDKTILIYIVMSKDGSGKQYTSDQAVRMVVNYSKVPVYRMVEAGIGDGLLGGNVVSMYKSGEIAAQMAMDIANGTDSAEINVVKDSPNIYCVDEDVMRKFGLEASQFPKDTEFVNHRESFFARNREALIPALILITALNVIICWVCFDNYRRRKLLQELEQARAIMEAASQHDFLTGLPNRSKFMKDLEQMIDAKVPCTVMMLDIDNFKKINDTYGHTAGDEALQQVANRLKEMQSQILTSYRFAGDEFILILRSSQNMLVEKTAYQCRQVFTKDVVLCGTKRKIGGSIGIASYPKDTDNLEQLIVCADDAMYQVKKNGKNDFAFYKKPEEEKTDNTQ
;
A
#
# COMPACT_ATOMS: atom_id res chain seq x y z
N MET A 1 16.08 -3.93 -1.79
CA MET A 1 15.71 -3.80 -0.36
C MET A 1 16.35 -4.85 0.58
N ARG A 2 17.37 -5.61 0.16
CA ARG A 2 18.03 -6.64 1.02
C ARG A 2 19.19 -6.13 1.88
N LYS A 3 19.73 -4.92 1.62
CA LYS A 3 20.85 -4.35 2.38
C LYS A 3 20.44 -3.50 3.59
N TRP A 4 19.23 -2.93 3.61
CA TRP A 4 18.76 -2.11 4.74
C TRP A 4 18.25 -2.93 5.93
N LYS A 5 17.65 -4.11 5.70
CA LYS A 5 17.23 -5.03 6.77
C LYS A 5 18.41 -5.59 7.57
N ALA A 6 19.57 -5.79 6.93
CA ALA A 6 20.78 -6.28 7.61
C ALA A 6 21.36 -5.25 8.60
N TRP A 7 21.28 -3.95 8.30
CA TRP A 7 21.76 -2.90 9.20
C TRP A 7 20.82 -2.65 10.39
N LEU A 8 19.50 -2.76 10.20
CA LEU A 8 18.52 -2.68 11.30
C LEU A 8 18.60 -3.91 12.22
N PHE A 9 18.86 -5.10 11.68
CA PHE A 9 19.07 -6.31 12.48
C PHE A 9 20.39 -6.27 13.25
N ALA A 10 21.47 -5.77 12.62
CA ALA A 10 22.76 -5.57 13.29
C ALA A 10 22.69 -4.49 14.41
N LEU A 11 21.89 -3.43 14.22
CA LEU A 11 21.68 -2.40 15.24
C LEU A 11 20.81 -2.92 16.41
N ALA A 12 19.81 -3.76 16.14
CA ALA A 12 19.00 -4.41 17.17
C ALA A 12 19.82 -5.42 18.00
N VAL A 13 20.75 -6.15 17.37
CA VAL A 13 21.67 -7.06 18.05
C VAL A 13 22.71 -6.29 18.88
N LEU A 14 23.18 -5.12 18.43
CA LEU A 14 24.12 -4.28 19.20
C LEU A 14 23.48 -3.58 20.42
N ILE A 15 22.18 -3.32 20.40
CA ILE A 15 21.46 -2.75 21.56
C ILE A 15 21.02 -3.85 22.55
N GLY A 16 20.81 -5.09 22.08
CA GLY A 16 20.41 -6.23 22.91
C GLY A 16 21.53 -6.89 23.74
N ILE A 17 22.81 -6.70 23.37
CA ILE A 17 23.95 -7.36 24.06
C ILE A 17 24.38 -6.62 25.35
N GLY A 18 23.82 -5.44 25.64
CA GLY A 18 24.22 -4.59 26.77
C GLY A 18 23.61 -4.92 28.15
N THR A 19 22.75 -5.92 28.28
CA THR A 19 22.08 -6.24 29.57
C THR A 19 21.96 -7.75 29.80
N ILE A 20 23.09 -8.45 29.89
CA ILE A 20 23.14 -9.77 30.52
C ILE A 20 23.57 -9.55 31.97
N GLY A 21 22.59 -9.30 32.83
CA GLY A 21 22.75 -9.47 34.26
C GLY A 21 22.95 -10.95 34.56
N THR A 22 23.97 -11.28 35.33
CA THR A 22 24.20 -12.63 35.86
C THR A 22 23.06 -13.00 36.80
N VAL A 23 22.05 -13.69 36.28
CA VAL A 23 21.11 -14.44 37.11
C VAL A 23 21.75 -15.80 37.36
N SER A 24 22.25 -15.97 38.57
CA SER A 24 22.66 -17.27 39.09
C SER A 24 21.43 -18.17 39.17
N VAL A 25 21.24 -19.03 38.17
CA VAL A 25 20.23 -20.10 38.26
C VAL A 25 20.83 -21.17 39.17
N THR A 26 20.38 -21.19 40.42
CA THR A 26 20.48 -22.37 41.27
C THR A 26 19.65 -23.46 40.61
N ALA A 27 20.33 -24.49 40.07
CA ALA A 27 19.68 -25.69 39.59
C ALA A 27 19.04 -26.41 40.79
N GLU A 28 17.76 -26.13 41.04
CA GLU A 28 16.89 -27.09 41.68
C GLU A 28 16.67 -28.21 40.66
N ALA A 29 17.15 -29.41 40.99
CA ALA A 29 16.82 -30.62 40.28
C ALA A 29 15.31 -30.86 40.40
N GLN A 30 14.54 -30.27 39.49
CA GLN A 30 13.20 -30.74 39.20
C GLN A 30 13.35 -32.15 38.61
N ASN A 31 12.64 -33.11 39.20
CA ASN A 31 12.36 -34.39 38.56
C ASN A 31 11.96 -34.11 37.11
N LEU A 32 12.84 -34.49 36.16
CA LEU A 32 12.49 -34.59 34.76
C LEU A 32 11.34 -35.59 34.68
N ASN A 33 10.11 -35.09 34.49
CA ASN A 33 9.00 -35.90 34.03
C ASN A 33 9.51 -36.69 32.82
N GLN A 34 9.63 -38.00 32.96
CA GLN A 34 9.96 -38.90 31.86
C GLN A 34 8.88 -38.66 30.80
N GLY A 35 9.28 -38.21 29.61
CA GLY A 35 8.36 -37.95 28.51
C GLY A 35 7.54 -39.19 28.16
N LYS A 36 6.36 -39.00 27.58
CA LYS A 36 5.50 -40.12 27.14
C LYS A 36 6.20 -40.93 26.05
N ARG A 37 5.95 -42.23 26.01
CA ARG A 37 6.53 -43.14 25.01
C ARG A 37 5.43 -43.82 24.22
N VAL A 38 5.48 -43.67 22.91
CA VAL A 38 4.55 -44.30 21.97
C VAL A 38 5.33 -45.21 21.02
N LEU A 39 4.82 -46.42 20.80
CA LEU A 39 5.34 -47.33 19.79
C LEU A 39 4.40 -47.34 18.60
N PHE A 40 4.89 -47.03 17.39
CA PHE A 40 4.15 -47.21 16.15
C PHE A 40 4.59 -48.49 15.44
N ILE A 41 3.65 -49.40 15.18
CA ILE A 41 3.89 -50.62 14.40
C ILE A 41 3.15 -50.50 13.07
N SER A 42 3.89 -50.43 11.96
CA SER A 42 3.30 -50.38 10.62
C SER A 42 3.28 -51.76 9.98
N SER A 43 2.17 -52.08 9.31
CA SER A 43 2.05 -53.26 8.44
C SER A 43 3.08 -53.27 7.30
N TYR A 44 3.63 -52.10 6.92
CA TYR A 44 4.48 -51.91 5.75
C TYR A 44 5.91 -51.49 6.12
N SER A 45 6.82 -51.50 5.14
CA SER A 45 8.15 -50.93 5.33
C SER A 45 8.11 -49.41 5.34
N TYR A 46 9.11 -48.79 5.99
CA TYR A 46 9.31 -47.34 5.97
C TYR A 46 9.28 -46.73 4.56
N GLY A 47 9.73 -47.46 3.53
CA GLY A 47 9.74 -46.98 2.15
C GLY A 47 8.39 -47.06 1.41
N TRP A 48 7.30 -47.47 2.06
CA TRP A 48 5.97 -47.49 1.46
C TRP A 48 5.33 -46.10 1.52
N ASP A 49 4.71 -45.67 0.42
CA ASP A 49 4.36 -44.26 0.19
C ASP A 49 3.43 -43.67 1.27
N THR A 50 2.48 -44.44 1.81
CA THR A 50 1.55 -43.96 2.85
C THR A 50 2.15 -43.88 4.25
N VAL A 51 3.23 -44.64 4.52
CA VAL A 51 3.80 -44.77 5.87
C VAL A 51 4.44 -43.47 6.34
N GLN A 52 5.08 -42.71 5.43
CA GLN A 52 5.64 -41.41 5.79
C GLN A 52 4.54 -40.44 6.23
N THR A 53 3.44 -40.42 5.49
CA THR A 53 2.29 -39.55 5.77
C THR A 53 1.63 -39.92 7.09
N GLN A 54 1.50 -41.21 7.42
CA GLN A 54 1.05 -41.69 8.72
C GLN A 54 1.99 -41.20 9.84
N ILE A 55 3.30 -41.36 9.67
CA ILE A 55 4.31 -40.91 10.64
C ILE A 55 4.26 -39.39 10.85
N GLU A 56 4.08 -38.61 9.78
CA GLU A 56 3.93 -37.15 9.86
C GLU A 56 2.67 -36.75 10.63
N GLY A 57 1.55 -37.45 10.38
CA GLY A 57 0.31 -37.29 11.13
C GLY A 57 0.49 -37.61 12.62
N ILE A 58 1.08 -38.78 12.93
CA ILE A 58 1.34 -39.20 14.30
C ILE A 58 2.20 -38.18 15.03
N LYS A 59 3.29 -37.71 14.40
CA LYS A 59 4.17 -36.67 14.99
C LYS A 59 3.44 -35.36 15.26
N ALA A 60 2.44 -35.00 14.45
CA ALA A 60 1.66 -33.79 14.63
C ALA A 60 0.65 -33.91 15.79
N GLY A 61 0.17 -35.12 16.09
CA GLY A 61 -0.82 -35.39 17.14
C GLY A 61 -0.25 -35.72 18.52
N VAL A 62 1.08 -35.85 18.67
CA VAL A 62 1.71 -36.11 19.98
C VAL A 62 2.20 -34.83 20.66
N ASP A 63 2.28 -34.85 22.00
CA ASP A 63 2.86 -33.75 22.79
C ASP A 63 4.37 -33.57 22.53
N GLU A 64 4.90 -32.35 22.67
CA GLU A 64 6.32 -32.01 22.39
C GLU A 64 7.35 -32.88 23.15
N ASN A 65 6.99 -33.41 24.31
CA ASN A 65 7.87 -34.25 25.13
C ASN A 65 7.66 -35.77 24.90
N THR A 66 6.97 -36.15 23.83
CA THR A 66 6.70 -37.56 23.51
C THR A 66 7.83 -38.16 22.67
N THR A 67 8.31 -39.33 23.07
CA THR A 67 9.22 -40.16 22.26
C THR A 67 8.40 -41.17 21.46
N ILE A 68 8.62 -41.21 20.14
CA ILE A 68 7.96 -42.19 19.26
C ILE A 68 9.02 -43.13 18.69
N ASP A 69 8.84 -44.43 18.93
CA ASP A 69 9.62 -45.49 18.30
C ASP A 69 8.80 -46.15 17.19
N TYR A 70 9.48 -46.68 16.17
CA TYR A 70 8.83 -47.18 14.94
C TYR A 70 9.30 -48.59 14.62
N GLU A 71 8.35 -49.47 14.35
CA GLU A 71 8.59 -50.85 13.93
C GLU A 71 7.82 -51.16 12.65
N PHE A 72 8.48 -51.86 11.72
CA PHE A 72 7.98 -52.04 10.37
C PHE A 72 7.93 -53.52 10.00
N MET A 73 6.73 -54.04 9.77
CA MET A 73 6.53 -55.45 9.47
C MET A 73 6.85 -55.82 8.00
N ASP A 74 6.90 -54.86 7.07
CA ASP A 74 7.18 -55.08 5.64
C ASP A 74 6.36 -56.23 4.98
N THR A 75 5.09 -56.36 5.35
CA THR A 75 4.21 -57.49 4.95
C THR A 75 3.93 -57.53 3.44
N LYS A 76 4.12 -56.44 2.70
CA LYS A 76 4.00 -56.47 1.24
C LYS A 76 5.11 -57.28 0.59
N ARG A 77 6.30 -57.36 1.21
CA ARG A 77 7.44 -58.14 0.72
C ARG A 77 7.54 -59.53 1.34
N PHE A 78 7.26 -59.64 2.64
CA PHE A 78 7.39 -60.88 3.40
C PHE A 78 6.04 -61.31 3.98
N ARG A 79 5.45 -62.38 3.45
CA ARG A 79 4.09 -62.87 3.81
C ARG A 79 4.09 -64.28 4.42
N THR A 80 5.20 -64.69 5.03
CA THR A 80 5.35 -66.02 5.59
C THR A 80 5.22 -65.99 7.11
N ASP A 81 4.69 -67.07 7.69
CA ASP A 81 4.61 -67.22 9.15
C ASP A 81 6.01 -67.19 9.79
N GLU A 82 7.03 -67.68 9.09
CA GLU A 82 8.44 -67.59 9.53
C GLU A 82 8.87 -66.14 9.76
N TRP A 83 8.52 -65.23 8.84
CA TRP A 83 8.82 -63.82 8.97
C TRP A 83 8.07 -63.18 10.15
N LEU A 84 6.78 -63.50 10.31
CA LEU A 84 5.98 -63.00 11.43
C LEU A 84 6.55 -63.46 12.78
N ASN A 85 7.00 -64.71 12.89
CA ASN A 85 7.66 -65.22 14.08
C ASN A 85 9.01 -64.51 14.36
N MET A 86 9.81 -64.24 13.31
CA MET A 86 11.04 -63.45 13.48
C MET A 86 10.77 -62.03 13.93
N PHE A 87 9.74 -61.37 13.38
CA PHE A 87 9.32 -60.03 13.79
C PHE A 87 8.82 -60.04 15.23
N HIS A 88 8.02 -61.04 15.61
CA HIS A 88 7.58 -61.28 16.98
C HIS A 88 8.77 -61.38 17.94
N ASP A 89 9.74 -62.26 17.68
CA ASP A 89 10.88 -62.48 18.57
C ASP A 89 11.75 -61.22 18.70
N MET A 90 11.92 -60.48 17.61
CA MET A 90 12.63 -59.21 17.60
C MET A 90 11.91 -58.16 18.45
N LEU A 91 10.60 -58.01 18.25
CA LEU A 91 9.79 -57.03 18.97
C LEU A 91 9.70 -57.37 20.46
N LYS A 92 9.53 -58.65 20.79
CA LYS A 92 9.57 -59.13 22.17
C LYS A 92 10.89 -58.76 22.85
N TYR A 93 12.01 -59.04 22.19
CA TYR A 93 13.32 -58.65 22.72
C TYR A 93 13.43 -57.13 22.89
N HIS A 94 12.90 -56.33 21.96
CA HIS A 94 12.87 -54.87 22.07
C HIS A 94 12.06 -54.45 23.32
N LEU A 95 10.83 -54.93 23.47
CA LEU A 95 9.95 -54.60 24.60
C LEU A 95 10.53 -55.02 25.95
N GLU A 96 11.21 -56.15 26.04
CA GLU A 96 11.87 -56.62 27.27
C GLU A 96 13.12 -55.81 27.65
N ASN A 97 13.71 -55.07 26.71
CA ASN A 97 15.00 -54.37 26.87
C ASN A 97 14.90 -52.84 26.74
N THR A 98 13.69 -52.28 26.77
CA THR A 98 13.45 -50.82 26.74
C THR A 98 12.47 -50.41 27.84
N ASP A 99 12.40 -49.12 28.18
CA ASP A 99 11.38 -48.66 29.13
C ASP A 99 9.97 -48.92 28.55
N PRO A 100 8.94 -49.14 29.38
CA PRO A 100 7.59 -49.41 28.90
C PRO A 100 7.03 -48.27 28.03
N TYR A 101 6.20 -48.64 27.05
CA TYR A 101 5.41 -47.69 26.27
C TYR A 101 4.10 -47.38 26.98
N ASP A 102 3.64 -46.13 26.91
CA ASP A 102 2.33 -45.72 27.45
C ASP A 102 1.20 -46.22 26.54
N VAL A 103 1.40 -46.18 25.20
CA VAL A 103 0.40 -46.59 24.19
C VAL A 103 1.12 -47.15 22.95
N VAL A 104 0.50 -48.11 22.28
CA VAL A 104 0.94 -48.64 20.98
C VAL A 104 -0.05 -48.19 19.90
N ILE A 105 0.46 -47.61 18.81
CA ILE A 105 -0.32 -47.32 17.61
C ILE A 105 -0.02 -48.39 16.56
N VAL A 106 -1.04 -48.99 15.96
CA VAL A 106 -0.90 -50.01 14.91
C VAL A 106 -1.50 -49.52 13.59
N GLY A 107 -0.70 -49.55 12.53
CA GLY A 107 -1.07 -49.08 11.20
C GLY A 107 -1.48 -50.22 10.27
N ASP A 108 -2.72 -50.19 9.79
CA ASP A 108 -3.35 -51.10 8.83
C ASP A 108 -3.62 -52.53 9.39
N ASP A 109 -4.35 -53.33 8.61
CA ASP A 109 -4.97 -54.59 9.02
C ASP A 109 -3.96 -55.60 9.61
N ALA A 110 -2.77 -55.73 9.01
CA ALA A 110 -1.79 -56.75 9.41
C ALA A 110 -1.14 -56.46 10.77
N ALA A 111 -0.86 -55.18 11.06
CA ALA A 111 -0.33 -54.75 12.35
C ALA A 111 -1.37 -54.90 13.46
N LEU A 112 -2.63 -54.59 13.18
CA LEU A 112 -3.72 -54.83 14.13
C LEU A 112 -3.87 -56.33 14.40
N GLN A 113 -3.92 -57.17 13.36
CA GLN A 113 -4.02 -58.62 13.51
C GLN A 113 -2.88 -59.19 14.35
N PHE A 114 -1.64 -58.80 14.04
CA PHE A 114 -0.45 -59.20 14.79
C PHE A 114 -0.52 -58.74 16.25
N ALA A 115 -0.87 -57.48 16.51
CA ALA A 115 -0.96 -56.95 17.86
C ALA A 115 -2.04 -57.63 18.69
N MET A 116 -3.15 -58.05 18.07
CA MET A 116 -4.21 -58.80 18.74
C MET A 116 -3.86 -60.26 18.96
N GLU A 117 -3.18 -60.91 18.00
CA GLU A 117 -2.72 -62.30 18.11
C GLU A 117 -1.74 -62.47 19.29
N TYR A 118 -0.79 -61.55 19.43
CA TYR A 118 0.24 -61.60 20.47
C TYR A 118 -0.03 -60.65 21.64
N ARG A 119 -1.27 -60.17 21.80
CA ARG A 119 -1.62 -59.14 22.78
C ARG A 119 -1.22 -59.50 24.21
N GLU A 120 -1.62 -60.68 24.66
CA GLU A 120 -1.39 -61.12 26.05
C GLU A 120 0.11 -61.26 26.37
N GLU A 121 0.94 -61.51 25.36
CA GLU A 121 2.39 -61.66 25.51
C GLU A 121 3.14 -60.32 25.39
N LEU A 122 2.82 -59.53 24.37
CA LEU A 122 3.57 -58.30 24.05
C LEU A 122 2.96 -57.04 24.67
N PHE A 123 1.63 -56.99 24.82
CA PHE A 123 0.88 -55.78 25.21
C PHE A 123 -0.18 -56.04 26.29
N PRO A 124 0.09 -56.80 27.37
CA PRO A 124 -0.94 -57.24 28.31
C PRO A 124 -1.73 -56.09 28.96
N GLU A 125 -1.05 -55.00 29.32
CA GLU A 125 -1.67 -53.82 29.96
C GLU A 125 -1.50 -52.54 29.12
N ILE A 126 -0.91 -52.64 27.93
CA ILE A 126 -0.64 -51.48 27.08
C ILE A 126 -1.84 -51.29 26.13
N PRO A 127 -2.47 -50.10 26.13
CA PRO A 127 -3.52 -49.77 25.18
C PRO A 127 -3.02 -49.77 23.74
N VAL A 128 -3.87 -50.24 22.83
CA VAL A 128 -3.60 -50.27 21.38
C VAL A 128 -4.59 -49.35 20.67
N VAL A 129 -4.05 -48.41 19.89
CA VAL A 129 -4.82 -47.52 19.02
C VAL A 129 -4.56 -47.92 17.57
N PHE A 130 -5.56 -48.38 16.84
CA PHE A 130 -5.40 -48.72 15.43
C PHE A 130 -5.74 -47.55 14.49
N GLU A 131 -5.09 -47.52 13.33
CA GLU A 131 -5.32 -46.52 12.27
C GLU A 131 -5.11 -47.15 10.89
N GLY A 132 -5.80 -46.65 9.86
CA GLY A 132 -5.68 -47.18 8.49
C GLY A 132 -6.25 -48.60 8.30
N VAL A 133 -7.14 -49.06 9.18
CA VAL A 133 -7.70 -50.42 9.16
C VAL A 133 -8.94 -50.46 8.26
N ASN A 134 -8.94 -51.33 7.25
CA ASN A 134 -10.00 -51.44 6.26
C ASN A 134 -11.05 -52.50 6.65
N ASP A 135 -10.65 -53.53 7.41
CA ASP A 135 -11.57 -54.56 7.90
C ASP A 135 -12.39 -54.07 9.11
N GLU A 136 -13.52 -53.40 8.81
CA GLU A 136 -14.45 -52.87 9.83
C GLU A 136 -14.95 -53.96 10.79
N GLU A 137 -15.19 -55.18 10.32
CA GLU A 137 -15.69 -56.27 11.17
C GLU A 137 -14.61 -56.71 12.17
N TYR A 138 -13.37 -56.90 11.69
CA TYR A 138 -12.25 -57.26 12.54
C TYR A 138 -11.89 -56.14 13.53
N ALA A 139 -11.85 -54.88 13.07
CA ALA A 139 -11.57 -53.72 13.92
C ALA A 139 -12.56 -53.61 15.08
N MET A 140 -13.85 -53.76 14.79
CA MET A 140 -14.90 -53.71 15.81
C MET A 140 -14.81 -54.88 16.79
N LYS A 141 -14.44 -56.07 16.31
CA LYS A 141 -14.18 -57.24 17.18
C LYS A 141 -12.96 -57.04 18.07
N ALA A 142 -11.88 -56.46 17.56
CA ALA A 142 -10.69 -56.14 18.33
C ALA A 142 -11.01 -55.12 19.45
N ALA A 143 -11.84 -54.13 19.13
CA ALA A 143 -12.33 -53.11 20.06
C ALA A 143 -13.34 -53.60 21.12
N GLU A 144 -13.73 -54.89 21.11
CA GLU A 144 -14.44 -55.49 22.25
C GLU A 144 -13.54 -55.57 23.49
N ASN A 145 -12.21 -55.54 23.31
CA ASN A 145 -11.25 -55.40 24.39
C ASN A 145 -11.19 -53.93 24.84
N PRO A 146 -11.36 -53.61 26.14
CA PRO A 146 -11.39 -52.23 26.64
C PRO A 146 -10.07 -51.47 26.44
N LEU A 147 -8.97 -52.16 26.18
CA LEU A 147 -7.66 -51.58 25.91
C LEU A 147 -7.40 -51.38 24.40
N VAL A 148 -8.41 -51.54 23.56
CA VAL A 148 -8.28 -51.43 22.10
C VAL A 148 -9.31 -50.42 21.57
N THR A 149 -8.83 -49.39 20.90
CA THR A 149 -9.65 -48.40 20.22
C THR A 149 -8.94 -47.95 18.94
N GLY A 150 -9.52 -47.04 18.17
CA GLY A 150 -8.87 -46.56 16.95
C GLY A 150 -9.81 -45.96 15.92
N ILE A 151 -9.32 -45.94 14.68
CA ILE A 151 -9.93 -45.27 13.55
C ILE A 151 -10.02 -46.26 12.39
N ILE A 152 -11.21 -46.39 11.83
CA ILE A 152 -11.46 -47.21 10.65
C ILE A 152 -11.21 -46.39 9.39
N GLU A 153 -10.52 -46.99 8.43
CA GLU A 153 -10.38 -46.48 7.07
C GLU A 153 -11.58 -46.89 6.23
N LYS A 154 -12.26 -45.91 5.64
CA LYS A 154 -13.44 -46.15 4.82
C LYS A 154 -13.50 -45.17 3.67
N LEU A 155 -13.38 -45.71 2.45
CA LEU A 155 -13.60 -44.93 1.24
C LEU A 155 -15.05 -44.45 1.20
N SER A 156 -15.25 -43.15 0.95
CA SER A 156 -16.60 -42.59 0.91
C SER A 156 -17.09 -42.43 -0.53
N VAL A 157 -17.69 -43.49 -1.08
CA VAL A 157 -18.32 -43.44 -2.42
C VAL A 157 -19.41 -42.38 -2.45
N GLU A 158 -20.26 -42.35 -1.43
CA GLU A 158 -21.43 -41.45 -1.35
C GLU A 158 -21.04 -39.98 -1.33
N LYS A 159 -20.10 -39.57 -0.47
CA LYS A 159 -19.64 -38.17 -0.42
C LYS A 159 -19.03 -37.73 -1.75
N ASN A 160 -18.39 -38.65 -2.48
CA ASN A 160 -17.87 -38.37 -3.81
C ASN A 160 -18.97 -38.24 -4.86
N ILE A 161 -20.01 -39.07 -4.82
CA ILE A 161 -21.19 -38.93 -5.69
C ILE A 161 -21.92 -37.61 -5.41
N ASP A 162 -22.18 -37.29 -4.14
CA ASP A 162 -22.81 -36.02 -3.72
C ASP A 162 -22.02 -34.80 -4.21
N MET A 163 -20.69 -34.85 -4.08
CA MET A 163 -19.81 -33.81 -4.61
C MET A 163 -19.91 -33.76 -6.13
N ALA A 164 -19.87 -34.91 -6.79
CA ALA A 164 -19.90 -35.00 -8.24
C ALA A 164 -21.23 -34.50 -8.84
N LEU A 165 -22.36 -34.72 -8.17
CA LEU A 165 -23.67 -34.21 -8.59
C LEU A 165 -23.77 -32.68 -8.47
N LYS A 166 -23.05 -32.04 -7.54
CA LYS A 166 -22.94 -30.57 -7.48
C LYS A 166 -22.10 -30.03 -8.64
N VAL A 167 -21.07 -30.76 -9.03
CA VAL A 167 -20.19 -30.40 -10.15
C VAL A 167 -20.88 -30.66 -11.49
N ASN A 168 -21.59 -31.78 -11.63
CA ASN A 168 -22.33 -32.22 -12.82
C ASN A 168 -23.78 -32.60 -12.47
N PRO A 169 -24.71 -31.62 -12.37
CA PRO A 169 -26.10 -31.88 -12.03
C PRO A 169 -26.91 -32.65 -13.08
N THR A 170 -26.35 -32.82 -14.29
CA THR A 170 -27.00 -33.54 -15.40
C THR A 170 -26.59 -35.00 -15.49
N ALA A 171 -25.77 -35.48 -14.54
CA ALA A 171 -25.32 -36.85 -14.55
C ALA A 171 -26.49 -37.83 -14.38
N ASP A 172 -26.50 -38.89 -15.18
CA ASP A 172 -27.46 -39.99 -15.09
C ASP A 172 -26.78 -41.34 -14.83
N LYS A 173 -25.44 -41.37 -14.72
CA LYS A 173 -24.66 -42.59 -14.46
C LYS A 173 -23.51 -42.36 -13.49
N VAL A 174 -23.16 -43.42 -12.77
CA VAL A 174 -21.90 -43.53 -12.03
C VAL A 174 -21.16 -44.77 -12.54
N VAL A 175 -19.92 -44.57 -12.98
CA VAL A 175 -19.08 -45.64 -13.51
C VAL A 175 -17.80 -45.75 -12.69
N ALA A 176 -17.53 -46.94 -12.15
CA ALA A 176 -16.27 -47.23 -11.47
C ALA A 176 -15.25 -47.88 -12.42
N ILE A 177 -13.98 -47.48 -12.33
CA ILE A 177 -12.85 -48.20 -12.97
C ILE A 177 -12.17 -49.02 -11.89
N LEU A 178 -12.19 -50.34 -12.06
CA LEU A 178 -11.66 -51.32 -11.09
C LEU A 178 -11.11 -52.58 -11.80
N ASP A 179 -10.47 -53.49 -11.07
CA ASP A 179 -10.01 -54.80 -11.57
C ASP A 179 -10.53 -55.96 -10.68
N ASP A 180 -9.97 -57.17 -10.83
CA ASP A 180 -10.28 -58.34 -9.97
C ASP A 180 -9.19 -58.58 -8.92
N SER A 181 -8.68 -57.51 -8.32
CA SER A 181 -7.84 -57.61 -7.12
C SER A 181 -8.69 -57.70 -5.85
N VAL A 182 -8.10 -58.20 -4.75
CA VAL A 182 -8.79 -58.28 -3.45
C VAL A 182 -9.31 -56.91 -3.00
N THR A 183 -8.52 -55.86 -3.20
CA THR A 183 -8.93 -54.48 -2.92
C THR A 183 -10.12 -54.05 -3.78
N ALA A 184 -10.11 -54.38 -5.07
CA ALA A 184 -11.22 -54.06 -5.95
C ALA A 184 -12.51 -54.80 -5.57
N ASP A 185 -12.42 -56.06 -5.12
CA ASP A 185 -13.58 -56.84 -4.69
C ASP A 185 -14.27 -56.21 -3.47
N ALA A 186 -13.50 -55.75 -2.48
CA ALA A 186 -14.02 -55.04 -1.31
C ALA A 186 -14.73 -53.73 -1.74
N GLU A 187 -14.07 -52.91 -2.55
CA GLU A 187 -14.61 -51.63 -2.97
C GLU A 187 -15.76 -51.74 -3.99
N ARG A 188 -15.79 -52.79 -4.81
CA ARG A 188 -16.92 -53.08 -5.71
C ARG A 188 -18.21 -53.27 -4.92
N LYS A 189 -18.14 -53.99 -3.79
CA LYS A 189 -19.29 -54.17 -2.90
C LYS A 189 -19.75 -52.83 -2.33
N ASN A 190 -18.82 -52.00 -1.83
CA ASN A 190 -19.13 -50.67 -1.31
C ASN A 190 -19.77 -49.78 -2.39
N PHE A 191 -19.25 -49.82 -3.62
CA PHE A 191 -19.76 -49.08 -4.76
C PHE A 191 -21.21 -49.44 -5.09
N TYR A 192 -21.54 -50.72 -5.27
CA TYR A 192 -22.92 -51.11 -5.57
C TYR A 192 -23.87 -50.98 -4.39
N ASN A 193 -23.41 -51.16 -3.15
CA ASN A 193 -24.25 -50.90 -1.98
C ASN A 193 -24.72 -49.44 -1.93
N SER A 194 -23.87 -48.50 -2.36
CA SER A 194 -24.25 -47.08 -2.42
C SER A 194 -25.36 -46.78 -3.44
N ALA A 195 -25.59 -47.65 -4.42
CA ALA A 195 -26.62 -47.45 -5.45
C ALA A 195 -28.04 -47.36 -4.87
N GLU A 196 -28.29 -47.99 -3.70
CA GLU A 196 -29.58 -47.89 -3.00
C GLU A 196 -29.93 -46.44 -2.61
N ASN A 197 -28.91 -45.60 -2.40
CA ASN A 197 -29.07 -44.19 -2.01
C ASN A 197 -29.27 -43.25 -3.21
N TYR A 198 -29.06 -43.73 -4.45
CA TYR A 198 -29.15 -42.92 -5.68
C TYR A 198 -29.95 -43.64 -6.78
N PRO A 199 -31.27 -43.87 -6.59
CA PRO A 199 -32.10 -44.64 -7.51
C PRO A 199 -32.25 -44.02 -8.91
N GLU A 200 -31.92 -42.74 -9.08
CA GLU A 200 -31.92 -42.02 -10.34
C GLU A 200 -30.67 -42.21 -11.20
N LEU A 201 -29.60 -42.79 -10.65
CA LEU A 201 -28.33 -42.99 -11.34
C LEU A 201 -28.15 -44.46 -11.78
N GLU A 202 -27.66 -44.67 -13.00
CA GLU A 202 -27.25 -45.98 -13.49
C GLU A 202 -25.83 -46.31 -12.99
N PHE A 203 -25.69 -47.36 -12.18
CA PHE A 203 -24.39 -47.84 -11.71
C PHE A 203 -23.83 -48.91 -12.63
N SER A 204 -22.57 -48.76 -13.04
CA SER A 204 -21.83 -49.79 -13.77
C SER A 204 -20.34 -49.70 -13.53
N GLU A 205 -19.57 -50.66 -14.06
CA GLU A 205 -18.11 -50.67 -13.94
C GLU A 205 -17.42 -50.89 -15.29
N ILE A 206 -16.20 -50.38 -15.38
CA ILE A 206 -15.21 -50.75 -16.38
C ILE A 206 -14.23 -51.68 -15.67
N ASN A 207 -14.48 -52.99 -15.77
CA ASN A 207 -13.57 -53.99 -15.22
C ASN A 207 -12.33 -54.15 -16.13
N ALA A 208 -11.19 -53.62 -15.68
CA ALA A 208 -9.94 -53.67 -16.40
C ALA A 208 -9.46 -55.11 -16.63
N ALA A 209 -9.75 -56.04 -15.70
CA ALA A 209 -9.33 -57.44 -15.80
C ALA A 209 -10.06 -58.21 -16.91
N GLU A 210 -11.18 -57.71 -17.42
CA GLU A 210 -11.95 -58.32 -18.51
C GLU A 210 -11.59 -57.75 -19.89
N LEU A 211 -10.87 -56.62 -19.93
CA LEU A 211 -10.61 -55.86 -21.15
C LEU A 211 -9.12 -55.84 -21.49
N GLU A 212 -8.78 -56.24 -22.71
CA GLU A 212 -7.43 -55.99 -23.26
C GLU A 212 -7.15 -54.47 -23.31
N THR A 213 -5.87 -54.06 -23.16
CA THR A 213 -5.43 -52.66 -23.09
C THR A 213 -6.17 -51.73 -24.06
N ALA A 214 -6.28 -52.09 -25.35
CA ALA A 214 -6.89 -51.24 -26.36
C ALA A 214 -8.41 -51.05 -26.17
N ARG A 215 -9.11 -52.10 -25.72
CA ARG A 215 -10.54 -52.04 -25.42
C ARG A 215 -10.80 -51.25 -24.15
N LEU A 216 -9.93 -51.39 -23.15
CA LEU A 216 -9.98 -50.62 -21.92
C LEU A 216 -9.83 -49.12 -22.18
N GLN A 217 -8.81 -48.73 -22.96
CA GLN A 217 -8.63 -47.34 -23.41
C GLN A 217 -9.88 -46.82 -24.16
N GLN A 218 -10.45 -47.65 -25.03
CA GLN A 218 -11.67 -47.31 -25.76
C GLN A 218 -12.88 -47.15 -24.84
N ALA A 219 -13.03 -47.98 -23.81
CA ALA A 219 -14.11 -47.89 -22.84
C ALA A 219 -14.03 -46.57 -22.07
N ILE A 220 -12.84 -46.20 -21.57
CA ILE A 220 -12.60 -44.93 -20.87
C ILE A 220 -12.89 -43.73 -21.79
N SER A 221 -12.45 -43.77 -23.06
CA SER A 221 -12.68 -42.67 -24.02
C SER A 221 -14.12 -42.52 -24.53
N LYS A 222 -14.98 -43.52 -24.28
CA LYS A 222 -16.40 -43.51 -24.65
C LYS A 222 -17.31 -43.00 -23.54
N VAL A 223 -16.78 -42.83 -22.32
CA VAL A 223 -17.52 -42.21 -21.22
C VAL A 223 -17.98 -40.81 -21.65
N ASP A 224 -19.28 -40.56 -21.50
CA ASP A 224 -19.92 -39.30 -21.87
C ASP A 224 -19.90 -38.27 -20.73
N ASP A 225 -20.30 -37.05 -21.04
CA ASP A 225 -20.32 -35.92 -20.11
C ASP A 225 -21.42 -36.00 -19.03
N LYS A 226 -22.32 -36.99 -19.11
CA LYS A 226 -23.34 -37.28 -18.08
C LYS A 226 -22.91 -38.38 -17.12
N THR A 227 -21.67 -38.83 -17.21
CA THR A 227 -21.16 -39.89 -16.35
C THR A 227 -20.28 -39.31 -15.23
N ILE A 228 -20.55 -39.71 -14.00
CA ILE A 228 -19.62 -39.58 -12.87
C ILE A 228 -18.64 -40.74 -12.95
N LEU A 229 -17.37 -40.46 -13.28
CA LEU A 229 -16.35 -41.50 -13.44
C LEU A 229 -15.45 -41.55 -12.20
N ILE A 230 -15.45 -42.68 -11.49
CA ILE A 230 -14.67 -42.90 -10.26
C ILE A 230 -13.55 -43.91 -10.54
N TYR A 231 -12.30 -43.55 -10.23
CA TYR A 231 -11.17 -44.47 -10.31
C TYR A 231 -10.88 -45.11 -8.95
N ILE A 232 -11.06 -46.44 -8.86
CA ILE A 232 -10.84 -47.22 -7.64
C ILE A 232 -9.45 -47.87 -7.65
N VAL A 233 -9.18 -48.80 -8.56
CA VAL A 233 -7.87 -49.45 -8.64
C VAL A 233 -7.69 -50.16 -9.99
N MET A 234 -6.48 -50.17 -10.52
CA MET A 234 -6.15 -51.00 -11.68
C MET A 234 -4.69 -51.45 -11.59
N SER A 235 -4.49 -52.74 -11.36
CA SER A 235 -3.18 -53.39 -11.27
C SER A 235 -2.87 -54.27 -12.48
N LYS A 236 -3.89 -54.78 -13.17
CA LYS A 236 -3.77 -55.65 -14.34
C LYS A 236 -4.89 -55.38 -15.35
N ASP A 237 -4.66 -55.71 -16.62
CA ASP A 237 -5.71 -55.75 -17.64
C ASP A 237 -6.04 -57.19 -18.09
N GLY A 238 -7.04 -57.34 -18.97
CA GLY A 238 -7.47 -58.64 -19.51
C GLY A 238 -6.45 -59.34 -20.42
N SER A 239 -5.34 -58.68 -20.77
CA SER A 239 -4.20 -59.32 -21.46
C SER A 239 -3.18 -59.92 -20.48
N GLY A 240 -3.38 -59.71 -19.17
CA GLY A 240 -2.44 -60.08 -18.12
C GLY A 240 -1.30 -59.08 -17.95
N LYS A 241 -1.37 -57.91 -18.59
CA LYS A 241 -0.35 -56.86 -18.44
C LYS A 241 -0.52 -56.19 -17.09
N GLN A 242 0.57 -56.08 -16.34
CA GLN A 242 0.59 -55.41 -15.04
C GLN A 242 0.90 -53.92 -15.20
N TYR A 243 0.32 -53.11 -14.29
CA TYR A 243 0.48 -51.66 -14.23
C TYR A 243 0.95 -51.25 -12.84
N THR A 244 1.90 -50.33 -12.78
CA THR A 244 2.10 -49.54 -11.57
C THR A 244 0.95 -48.54 -11.39
N SER A 245 0.75 -48.03 -10.17
CA SER A 245 -0.26 -47.00 -9.90
C SER A 245 -0.15 -45.82 -10.87
N ASP A 246 1.06 -45.27 -11.06
CA ASP A 246 1.30 -44.16 -11.99
C ASP A 246 0.96 -44.50 -13.45
N GLN A 247 1.28 -45.71 -13.90
CA GLN A 247 0.96 -46.14 -15.27
C GLN A 247 -0.55 -46.25 -15.48
N ALA A 248 -1.26 -46.75 -14.46
CA ALA A 248 -2.70 -46.85 -14.47
C ALA A 248 -3.36 -45.46 -14.47
N VAL A 249 -2.95 -44.57 -13.57
CA VAL A 249 -3.41 -43.18 -13.50
C VAL A 249 -3.20 -42.47 -14.84
N ARG A 250 -1.99 -42.56 -15.42
CA ARG A 250 -1.70 -41.96 -16.73
C ARG A 250 -2.60 -42.49 -17.83
N MET A 251 -2.92 -43.79 -17.83
CA MET A 251 -3.86 -44.33 -18.81
C MET A 251 -5.24 -43.69 -18.65
N VAL A 252 -5.79 -43.68 -17.43
CA VAL A 252 -7.10 -43.11 -17.16
C VAL A 252 -7.16 -41.63 -17.54
N VAL A 253 -6.16 -40.84 -17.12
CA VAL A 253 -6.06 -39.40 -17.40
C VAL A 253 -5.94 -39.09 -18.90
N ASN A 254 -5.18 -39.90 -19.65
CA ASN A 254 -4.96 -39.68 -21.08
C ASN A 254 -6.20 -39.97 -21.93
N TYR A 255 -6.99 -40.98 -21.54
CA TYR A 255 -8.12 -41.45 -22.33
C TYR A 255 -9.47 -40.92 -21.85
N SER A 256 -9.57 -40.43 -20.59
CA SER A 256 -10.80 -39.84 -20.07
C SER A 256 -11.05 -38.44 -20.64
N LYS A 257 -12.31 -38.20 -21.01
CA LYS A 257 -12.83 -36.90 -21.47
C LYS A 257 -13.66 -36.17 -20.42
N VAL A 258 -13.81 -36.77 -19.25
CA VAL A 258 -14.53 -36.21 -18.10
C VAL A 258 -13.60 -36.16 -16.87
N PRO A 259 -13.89 -35.32 -15.87
CA PRO A 259 -13.18 -35.37 -14.61
C PRO A 259 -13.30 -36.75 -13.97
N VAL A 260 -12.18 -37.28 -13.46
CA VAL A 260 -12.14 -38.60 -12.82
C VAL A 260 -11.96 -38.42 -11.33
N TYR A 261 -12.95 -38.85 -10.55
CA TYR A 261 -12.97 -38.74 -9.10
C TYR A 261 -12.07 -39.80 -8.47
N ARG A 262 -11.51 -39.45 -7.31
CA ARG A 262 -10.59 -40.30 -6.55
C ARG A 262 -10.92 -40.25 -5.06
N MET A 263 -10.82 -41.40 -4.39
CA MET A 263 -11.19 -41.57 -2.97
C MET A 263 -9.98 -41.74 -2.04
N VAL A 264 -8.76 -41.69 -2.57
CA VAL A 264 -7.50 -41.71 -1.79
C VAL A 264 -6.53 -40.69 -2.39
N GLU A 265 -5.48 -40.32 -1.67
CA GLU A 265 -4.54 -39.28 -2.08
C GLU A 265 -3.78 -39.64 -3.39
N ALA A 266 -3.51 -40.93 -3.63
CA ALA A 266 -2.75 -41.38 -4.78
C ALA A 266 -3.41 -41.01 -6.13
N GLY A 267 -2.66 -40.28 -6.98
CA GLY A 267 -3.06 -39.83 -8.31
C GLY A 267 -3.70 -38.43 -8.35
N ILE A 268 -3.94 -37.80 -7.19
CA ILE A 268 -4.33 -36.39 -7.09
C ILE A 268 -3.07 -35.53 -7.26
N GLY A 269 -3.13 -34.52 -8.12
CA GLY A 269 -1.95 -33.76 -8.56
C GLY A 269 -1.34 -34.27 -9.87
N ASP A 270 -1.66 -35.51 -10.26
CA ASP A 270 -1.22 -36.17 -11.50
C ASP A 270 -2.32 -36.26 -12.57
N GLY A 271 -3.44 -35.55 -12.38
CA GLY A 271 -4.50 -35.40 -13.37
C GLY A 271 -5.82 -36.12 -13.05
N LEU A 272 -5.94 -36.81 -11.91
CA LEU A 272 -7.25 -37.16 -11.35
C LEU A 272 -7.81 -35.96 -10.57
N LEU A 273 -9.13 -35.76 -10.62
CA LEU A 273 -9.77 -34.60 -10.00
C LEU A 273 -9.60 -34.59 -8.48
N GLY A 274 -9.62 -35.76 -7.85
CA GLY A 274 -9.74 -35.87 -6.40
C GLY A 274 -11.19 -36.02 -5.95
N GLY A 275 -11.47 -35.63 -4.72
CA GLY A 275 -12.76 -35.88 -4.10
C GLY A 275 -12.73 -35.87 -2.58
N ASN A 276 -13.69 -36.55 -1.95
CA ASN A 276 -13.59 -36.89 -0.53
C ASN A 276 -12.63 -38.08 -0.39
N VAL A 277 -11.44 -37.82 0.13
CA VAL A 277 -10.32 -38.76 0.12
C VAL A 277 -9.98 -39.17 1.53
N VAL A 278 -9.61 -40.44 1.73
CA VAL A 278 -8.97 -40.87 2.97
C VAL A 278 -7.63 -40.13 3.11
N SER A 279 -7.41 -39.51 4.27
CA SER A 279 -6.13 -38.88 4.59
C SER A 279 -5.39 -39.67 5.65
N MET A 280 -4.26 -40.24 5.25
CA MET A 280 -3.35 -40.97 6.14
C MET A 280 -2.73 -40.05 7.19
N TYR A 281 -2.54 -38.78 6.84
CA TYR A 281 -2.07 -37.76 7.77
C TYR A 281 -3.09 -37.54 8.90
N LYS A 282 -4.36 -37.35 8.55
CA LYS A 282 -5.42 -37.16 9.56
C LYS A 282 -5.72 -38.43 10.35
N SER A 283 -5.64 -39.61 9.72
CA SER A 283 -5.69 -40.89 10.42
C SER A 283 -4.60 -40.97 11.51
N GLY A 284 -3.34 -40.73 11.14
CA GLY A 284 -2.23 -40.71 12.09
C GLY A 284 -2.34 -39.64 13.17
N GLU A 285 -2.77 -38.42 12.82
CA GLU A 285 -2.94 -37.31 13.77
C GLU A 285 -4.01 -37.61 14.82
N ILE A 286 -5.17 -38.11 14.41
CA ILE A 286 -6.26 -38.44 15.34
C ILE A 286 -5.89 -39.66 16.19
N ALA A 287 -5.22 -40.66 15.61
CA ALA A 287 -4.76 -41.83 16.36
C ALA A 287 -3.72 -41.44 17.42
N ALA A 288 -2.81 -40.53 17.08
CA ALA A 288 -1.87 -39.96 18.04
C ALA A 288 -2.58 -39.14 19.12
N GLN A 289 -3.60 -38.36 18.78
CA GLN A 289 -4.39 -37.63 19.77
C GLN A 289 -5.12 -38.57 20.74
N MET A 290 -5.72 -39.66 20.23
CA MET A 290 -6.30 -40.71 21.08
C MET A 290 -5.25 -41.35 21.97
N ALA A 291 -4.05 -41.64 21.43
CA ALA A 291 -2.94 -42.16 22.21
C ALA A 291 -2.50 -41.18 23.29
N MET A 292 -2.50 -39.86 23.03
CA MET A 292 -2.18 -38.85 24.03
C MET A 292 -3.25 -38.74 25.11
N ASP A 293 -4.52 -38.81 24.74
CA ASP A 293 -5.63 -38.80 25.70
C ASP A 293 -5.50 -39.99 26.67
N ILE A 294 -5.18 -41.18 26.15
CA ILE A 294 -4.93 -42.39 26.94
C ILE A 294 -3.67 -42.24 27.80
N ALA A 295 -2.55 -41.82 27.21
CA ALA A 295 -1.29 -41.64 27.92
C ALA A 295 -1.41 -40.61 29.05
N ASN A 296 -2.30 -39.62 28.91
CA ASN A 296 -2.59 -38.60 29.91
C ASN A 296 -3.64 -39.03 30.96
N GLY A 297 -4.12 -40.28 30.90
CA GLY A 297 -4.91 -40.91 31.95
C GLY A 297 -6.40 -41.10 31.63
N THR A 298 -6.82 -40.87 30.38
CA THR A 298 -8.16 -41.24 29.92
C THR A 298 -8.24 -42.77 29.78
N ASP A 299 -9.32 -43.38 30.27
CA ASP A 299 -9.54 -44.81 30.06
C ASP A 299 -9.84 -45.06 28.58
N SER A 300 -9.08 -45.97 27.94
CA SER A 300 -9.27 -46.33 26.54
C SER A 300 -10.67 -46.88 26.26
N ALA A 301 -11.34 -47.47 27.26
CA ALA A 301 -12.71 -47.95 27.13
C ALA A 301 -13.74 -46.82 26.96
N GLU A 302 -13.41 -45.58 27.36
CA GLU A 302 -14.26 -44.40 27.16
C GLU A 302 -14.07 -43.78 25.76
N ILE A 303 -13.01 -44.14 25.05
CA ILE A 303 -12.70 -43.64 23.71
C ILE A 303 -13.33 -44.57 22.67
N ASN A 304 -14.41 -44.10 22.05
CA ASN A 304 -15.11 -44.86 21.02
C ASN A 304 -14.28 -44.95 19.73
N VAL A 305 -14.34 -46.11 19.08
CA VAL A 305 -13.82 -46.29 17.71
C VAL A 305 -14.47 -45.28 16.77
N VAL A 306 -13.62 -44.55 16.03
CA VAL A 306 -14.05 -43.63 14.98
C VAL A 306 -14.36 -44.44 13.74
N LYS A 307 -15.67 -44.63 13.48
CA LYS A 307 -16.19 -45.38 12.33
C LYS A 307 -16.20 -44.56 11.04
N ASP A 308 -16.40 -43.25 11.17
CA ASP A 308 -16.33 -42.34 10.05
C ASP A 308 -14.88 -41.94 9.81
N SER A 309 -14.29 -42.50 8.76
CA SER A 309 -12.90 -42.23 8.39
C SER A 309 -12.65 -40.72 8.26
N PRO A 310 -11.49 -40.20 8.74
CA PRO A 310 -11.15 -38.78 8.67
C PRO A 310 -10.80 -38.38 7.24
N ASN A 311 -11.83 -38.29 6.42
CA ASN A 311 -11.71 -37.94 5.02
C ASN A 311 -11.68 -36.43 4.86
N ILE A 312 -10.79 -35.95 4.01
CA ILE A 312 -10.72 -34.55 3.60
C ILE A 312 -11.27 -34.39 2.19
N TYR A 313 -11.76 -33.22 1.84
CA TYR A 313 -11.98 -32.88 0.43
C TYR A 313 -10.67 -32.39 -0.15
N CYS A 314 -10.15 -33.07 -1.17
CA CYS A 314 -8.89 -32.73 -1.82
C CYS A 314 -9.10 -32.75 -3.34
N VAL A 315 -8.83 -31.63 -4.01
CA VAL A 315 -9.14 -31.45 -5.44
C VAL A 315 -7.96 -30.85 -6.20
N ASP A 316 -7.65 -31.38 -7.38
CA ASP A 316 -6.59 -30.89 -8.27
C ASP A 316 -7.06 -29.69 -9.10
N GLU A 317 -6.50 -28.50 -8.84
CA GLU A 317 -6.86 -27.26 -9.52
C GLU A 317 -6.48 -27.26 -11.01
N ASP A 318 -5.44 -28.02 -11.41
CA ASP A 318 -5.06 -28.16 -12.82
C ASP A 318 -6.17 -28.89 -13.60
N VAL A 319 -6.80 -29.89 -12.96
CA VAL A 319 -7.94 -30.64 -13.50
C VAL A 319 -9.19 -29.77 -13.53
N MET A 320 -9.46 -28.99 -12.48
CA MET A 320 -10.54 -28.01 -12.48
C MET A 320 -10.44 -27.06 -13.68
N ARG A 321 -9.25 -26.50 -13.94
CA ARG A 321 -9.03 -25.62 -15.10
C ARG A 321 -9.21 -26.34 -16.43
N LYS A 322 -8.76 -27.61 -16.54
CA LYS A 322 -8.94 -28.43 -17.75
C LYS A 322 -10.42 -28.61 -18.10
N PHE A 323 -11.28 -28.76 -17.09
CA PHE A 323 -12.71 -29.03 -17.26
C PHE A 323 -13.63 -27.82 -17.00
N GLY A 324 -13.07 -26.64 -16.73
CA GLY A 324 -13.85 -25.42 -16.51
C GLY A 324 -14.65 -25.41 -15.20
N LEU A 325 -14.15 -26.08 -14.16
CA LEU A 325 -14.80 -26.19 -12.85
C LEU A 325 -14.41 -25.02 -11.94
N GLU A 326 -15.34 -24.55 -11.11
CA GLU A 326 -15.13 -23.46 -10.17
C GLU A 326 -15.04 -23.97 -8.72
N ALA A 327 -14.20 -23.34 -7.89
CA ALA A 327 -14.06 -23.67 -6.46
C ALA A 327 -15.38 -23.57 -5.69
N SER A 328 -16.33 -22.75 -6.16
CA SER A 328 -17.67 -22.58 -5.59
C SER A 328 -18.54 -23.84 -5.65
N GLN A 329 -18.21 -24.79 -6.54
CA GLN A 329 -18.93 -26.05 -6.70
C GLN A 329 -18.51 -27.12 -5.68
N PHE A 330 -17.41 -26.89 -4.96
CA PHE A 330 -16.84 -27.81 -3.98
C PHE A 330 -17.11 -27.35 -2.54
N PRO A 331 -17.06 -28.26 -1.55
CA PRO A 331 -17.13 -27.89 -0.13
C PRO A 331 -16.11 -26.82 0.28
N LYS A 332 -16.46 -25.95 1.23
CA LYS A 332 -15.62 -24.79 1.61
C LYS A 332 -14.27 -25.17 2.23
N ASP A 333 -14.20 -26.35 2.84
CA ASP A 333 -13.05 -26.98 3.46
C ASP A 333 -12.23 -27.83 2.47
N THR A 334 -12.47 -27.69 1.16
CA THR A 334 -11.69 -28.38 0.13
C THR A 334 -10.29 -27.83 0.04
N GLU A 335 -9.30 -28.72 0.17
CA GLU A 335 -7.90 -28.46 -0.08
C GLU A 335 -7.61 -28.57 -1.57
N PHE A 336 -6.96 -27.55 -2.14
CA PHE A 336 -6.65 -27.52 -3.57
C PHE A 336 -5.17 -27.85 -3.82
N VAL A 337 -4.93 -28.97 -4.51
CA VAL A 337 -3.60 -29.37 -4.98
C VAL A 337 -3.28 -28.63 -6.29
N ASN A 338 -1.99 -28.41 -6.56
CA ASN A 338 -1.51 -27.61 -7.69
C ASN A 338 -2.05 -26.17 -7.73
N HIS A 339 -2.48 -25.64 -6.57
CA HIS A 339 -3.04 -24.30 -6.49
C HIS A 339 -2.03 -23.23 -6.93
N ARG A 340 -2.40 -22.43 -7.94
CA ARG A 340 -1.58 -21.30 -8.39
C ARG A 340 -2.16 -20.01 -7.85
N GLU A 341 -1.57 -19.50 -6.78
CA GLU A 341 -1.95 -18.19 -6.24
C GLU A 341 -1.95 -17.12 -7.35
N SER A 342 -3.05 -16.36 -7.42
CA SER A 342 -3.14 -15.24 -8.35
C SER A 342 -1.98 -14.24 -8.12
N PHE A 343 -1.58 -13.52 -9.17
CA PHE A 343 -0.52 -12.51 -9.06
C PHE A 343 -0.78 -11.51 -7.93
N PHE A 344 -2.04 -11.11 -7.72
CA PHE A 344 -2.44 -10.21 -6.65
C PHE A 344 -2.32 -10.86 -5.27
N ALA A 345 -2.78 -12.10 -5.10
CA ALA A 345 -2.68 -12.83 -3.84
C ALA A 345 -1.22 -12.98 -3.41
N ARG A 346 -0.38 -13.49 -4.33
CA ARG A 346 1.05 -13.72 -4.08
C ARG A 346 1.82 -12.44 -3.74
N ASN A 347 1.45 -11.31 -4.35
CA ASN A 347 2.15 -10.04 -4.18
C ASN A 347 1.39 -9.04 -3.29
N ARG A 348 0.34 -9.45 -2.57
CA ARG A 348 -0.53 -8.56 -1.79
C ARG A 348 0.24 -7.72 -0.78
N GLU A 349 1.18 -8.36 -0.08
CA GLU A 349 2.08 -7.73 0.91
C GLU A 349 2.98 -6.63 0.30
N ALA A 350 3.25 -6.68 -1.00
CA ALA A 350 4.03 -5.65 -1.70
C ALA A 350 3.13 -4.60 -2.38
N LEU A 351 2.02 -5.02 -2.98
CA LEU A 351 1.13 -4.16 -3.76
C LEU A 351 0.33 -3.19 -2.88
N ILE A 352 -0.18 -3.63 -1.72
CA ILE A 352 -0.99 -2.77 -0.84
C ILE A 352 -0.15 -1.58 -0.32
N PRO A 353 1.04 -1.78 0.28
CA PRO A 353 1.86 -0.65 0.72
C PRO A 353 2.29 0.27 -0.42
N ALA A 354 2.59 -0.29 -1.60
CA ALA A 354 2.95 0.51 -2.78
C ALA A 354 1.79 1.41 -3.23
N LEU A 355 0.56 0.88 -3.24
CA LEU A 355 -0.64 1.65 -3.56
C LEU A 355 -0.85 2.79 -2.56
N ILE A 356 -0.75 2.50 -1.27
CA ILE A 356 -0.87 3.51 -0.19
C ILE A 356 0.16 4.62 -0.38
N LEU A 357 1.42 4.27 -0.68
CA LEU A 357 2.49 5.24 -0.91
C LEU A 357 2.19 6.12 -2.14
N ILE A 358 1.76 5.52 -3.25
CA ILE A 358 1.39 6.25 -4.47
C ILE A 358 0.24 7.21 -4.18
N THR A 359 -0.81 6.77 -3.47
CA THR A 359 -1.94 7.62 -3.10
C THR A 359 -1.49 8.77 -2.20
N ALA A 360 -0.65 8.51 -1.20
CA ALA A 360 -0.12 9.56 -0.32
C ALA A 360 0.70 10.60 -1.08
N LEU A 361 1.58 10.16 -2.00
CA LEU A 361 2.37 11.06 -2.84
C LEU A 361 1.47 11.94 -3.73
N ASN A 362 0.40 11.39 -4.30
CA ASN A 362 -0.55 12.17 -5.09
C ASN A 362 -1.28 13.23 -4.25
N VAL A 363 -1.66 12.91 -3.01
CA VAL A 363 -2.28 13.88 -2.09
C VAL A 363 -1.30 15.02 -1.77
N ILE A 364 -0.03 14.70 -1.52
CA ILE A 364 1.01 15.72 -1.27
C ILE A 364 1.21 16.61 -2.50
N ILE A 365 1.27 16.02 -3.70
CA ILE A 365 1.41 16.78 -4.95
C ILE A 365 0.23 17.75 -5.13
N CYS A 366 -1.00 17.26 -4.96
CA CYS A 366 -2.20 18.10 -5.04
C CYS A 366 -2.16 19.24 -4.01
N TRP A 367 -1.73 18.96 -2.78
CA TRP A 367 -1.60 19.97 -1.73
C TRP A 367 -0.56 21.03 -2.06
N VAL A 368 0.62 20.64 -2.55
CA VAL A 368 1.68 21.57 -2.97
C VAL A 368 1.23 22.42 -4.17
N CYS A 369 0.53 21.84 -5.14
CA CYS A 369 -0.04 22.59 -6.27
C CYS A 369 -1.06 23.62 -5.80
N PHE A 370 -1.94 23.25 -4.86
CA PHE A 370 -2.93 24.15 -4.29
C PHE A 370 -2.29 25.29 -3.49
N ASP A 371 -1.30 24.99 -2.63
CA ASP A 371 -0.57 26.00 -1.85
C ASP A 371 0.16 27.00 -2.77
N ASN A 372 0.84 26.49 -3.80
CA ASN A 372 1.51 27.34 -4.79
C ASN A 372 0.55 28.26 -5.55
N TYR A 373 -0.62 27.75 -5.94
CA TYR A 373 -1.65 28.56 -6.58
C TYR A 373 -2.13 29.69 -5.65
N ARG A 374 -2.42 29.37 -4.39
CA ARG A 374 -2.85 30.35 -3.38
C ARG A 374 -1.80 31.43 -3.14
N ARG A 375 -0.51 31.07 -3.02
CA ARG A 375 0.59 32.02 -2.84
C ARG A 375 0.72 32.99 -4.01
N ARG A 376 0.64 32.50 -5.24
CA ARG A 376 0.72 33.35 -6.45
C ARG A 376 -0.39 34.39 -6.48
N LYS A 377 -1.62 33.99 -6.14
CA LYS A 377 -2.76 34.91 -6.08
C LYS A 377 -2.56 35.99 -5.02
N LEU A 378 -2.08 35.62 -3.84
CA LEU A 378 -1.83 36.57 -2.74
C LEU A 378 -0.73 37.59 -3.08
N LEU A 379 0.35 37.16 -3.73
CA LEU A 379 1.42 38.06 -4.18
C LEU A 379 0.92 39.09 -5.18
N GLN A 380 0.09 38.67 -6.13
CA GLN A 380 -0.47 39.56 -7.14
C GLN A 380 -1.39 40.64 -6.53
N GLU A 381 -2.22 40.26 -5.55
CA GLU A 381 -3.07 41.21 -4.81
C GLU A 381 -2.24 42.24 -4.01
N LEU A 382 -1.13 41.79 -3.41
CA LEU A 382 -0.23 42.66 -2.64
C LEU A 382 0.50 43.69 -3.51
N GLU A 383 0.98 43.30 -4.69
CA GLU A 383 1.61 44.22 -5.64
C GLU A 383 0.65 45.31 -6.13
N GLN A 384 -0.60 44.93 -6.45
CA GLN A 384 -1.62 45.89 -6.87
C GLN A 384 -1.95 46.90 -5.77
N ALA A 385 -2.12 46.45 -4.53
CA ALA A 385 -2.38 47.32 -3.38
C ALA A 385 -1.24 48.32 -3.17
N ARG A 386 0.02 47.87 -3.31
CA ARG A 386 1.20 48.72 -3.18
C ARG A 386 1.25 49.80 -4.26
N ALA A 387 1.01 49.45 -5.51
CA ALA A 387 1.02 50.41 -6.61
C ALA A 387 -0.02 51.53 -6.43
N ILE A 388 -1.22 51.19 -5.94
CA ILE A 388 -2.29 52.16 -5.66
C ILE A 388 -1.86 53.13 -4.54
N MET A 389 -1.27 52.63 -3.45
CA MET A 389 -0.80 53.47 -2.34
C MET A 389 0.33 54.42 -2.77
N GLU A 390 1.28 53.94 -3.57
CA GLU A 390 2.39 54.78 -4.06
C GLU A 390 1.88 55.92 -4.97
N ALA A 391 0.89 55.66 -5.83
CA ALA A 391 0.30 56.68 -6.70
C ALA A 391 -0.46 57.76 -5.92
N ALA A 392 -1.22 57.37 -4.89
CA ALA A 392 -1.98 58.29 -4.04
C ALA A 392 -1.08 59.22 -3.21
N SER A 393 0.15 58.81 -2.89
CA SER A 393 1.10 59.58 -2.06
C SER A 393 1.86 60.67 -2.84
N GLN A 394 1.87 60.65 -4.18
CA GLN A 394 2.75 61.52 -5.00
C GLN A 394 2.10 62.79 -5.57
N HIS A 395 0.80 63.01 -5.34
CA HIS A 395 0.06 64.15 -5.90
C HIS A 395 -0.55 65.01 -4.80
N ASP A 396 -0.67 66.31 -5.07
CA ASP A 396 -1.41 67.25 -4.24
C ASP A 396 -2.91 67.14 -4.52
N PHE A 397 -3.71 66.95 -3.48
CA PHE A 397 -5.15 66.67 -3.61
C PHE A 397 -5.96 67.82 -4.21
N LEU A 398 -5.57 69.08 -3.95
CA LEU A 398 -6.33 70.25 -4.39
C LEU A 398 -6.06 70.60 -5.86
N THR A 399 -4.80 70.55 -6.26
CA THR A 399 -4.36 71.01 -7.59
C THR A 399 -4.17 69.86 -8.58
N GLY A 400 -4.01 68.63 -8.09
CA GLY A 400 -3.66 67.45 -8.88
C GLY A 400 -2.29 67.55 -9.55
N LEU A 401 -1.44 68.50 -9.16
CA LEU A 401 -0.02 68.50 -9.53
C LEU A 401 0.74 67.49 -8.66
N PRO A 402 1.87 66.95 -9.13
CA PRO A 402 2.80 66.24 -8.26
C PRO A 402 3.16 67.09 -7.03
N ASN A 403 3.25 66.47 -5.86
CA ASN A 403 3.50 67.17 -4.60
C ASN A 403 4.99 67.34 -4.30
N ARG A 404 5.30 67.99 -3.17
CA ARG A 404 6.67 68.18 -2.67
C ARG A 404 7.48 66.90 -2.61
N SER A 405 6.91 65.79 -2.14
CA SER A 405 7.65 64.52 -2.04
C SER A 405 8.06 63.99 -3.41
N LYS A 406 7.18 64.13 -4.42
CA LYS A 406 7.51 63.77 -5.80
C LYS A 406 8.55 64.72 -6.41
N PHE A 407 8.45 66.01 -6.14
CA PHE A 407 9.46 67.00 -6.54
C PHE A 407 10.85 66.66 -6.00
N MET A 408 10.98 66.41 -4.70
CA MET A 408 12.27 66.10 -4.07
C MET A 408 12.90 64.86 -4.72
N LYS A 409 12.09 63.81 -4.92
CA LYS A 409 12.55 62.57 -5.57
C LYS A 409 13.00 62.80 -7.02
N ASP A 410 12.25 63.58 -7.79
CA ASP A 410 12.58 63.85 -9.19
C ASP A 410 13.84 64.72 -9.32
N LEU A 411 14.00 65.71 -8.44
CA LEU A 411 15.19 66.56 -8.40
C LEU A 411 16.43 65.78 -7.94
N GLU A 412 16.30 64.93 -6.92
CA GLU A 412 17.37 64.06 -6.41
C GLU A 412 17.87 63.13 -7.52
N GLN A 413 16.95 62.46 -8.24
CA GLN A 413 17.30 61.63 -9.39
C GLN A 413 18.08 62.39 -10.48
N MET A 414 17.73 63.65 -10.72
CA MET A 414 18.41 64.47 -11.73
C MET A 414 19.81 64.90 -11.29
N ILE A 415 19.98 65.28 -10.01
CA ILE A 415 21.27 65.67 -9.45
C ILE A 415 22.21 64.47 -9.33
N ASP A 416 21.72 63.31 -8.88
CA ASP A 416 22.48 62.05 -8.81
C ASP A 416 22.96 61.60 -10.20
N ALA A 417 22.09 61.74 -11.21
CA ALA A 417 22.44 61.47 -12.60
C ALA A 417 23.29 62.58 -13.25
N LYS A 418 23.63 63.65 -12.52
CA LYS A 418 24.38 64.83 -12.97
C LYS A 418 23.79 65.50 -14.21
N VAL A 419 22.46 65.49 -14.33
CA VAL A 419 21.73 66.11 -15.43
C VAL A 419 21.54 67.61 -15.14
N PRO A 420 22.07 68.53 -15.98
CA PRO A 420 21.87 69.96 -15.77
C PRO A 420 20.37 70.33 -15.79
N CYS A 421 19.93 71.08 -14.78
CA CYS A 421 18.54 71.47 -14.63
C CYS A 421 18.39 72.84 -13.96
N THR A 422 17.21 73.43 -14.10
CA THR A 422 16.86 74.70 -13.49
C THR A 422 15.58 74.54 -12.67
N VAL A 423 15.64 75.02 -11.44
CA VAL A 423 14.50 75.14 -10.54
C VAL A 423 13.93 76.54 -10.65
N MET A 424 12.61 76.64 -10.80
CA MET A 424 11.87 77.89 -10.74
C MET A 424 10.87 77.81 -9.59
N MET A 425 11.08 78.62 -8.56
CA MET A 425 10.14 78.79 -7.45
C MET A 425 9.16 79.90 -7.81
N LEU A 426 7.86 79.64 -7.68
CA LEU A 426 6.77 80.56 -8.03
C LEU A 426 5.86 80.71 -6.81
N ASP A 427 5.52 81.95 -6.46
CA ASP A 427 4.59 82.27 -5.37
C ASP A 427 3.54 83.28 -5.83
N ILE A 428 2.29 83.08 -5.41
CA ILE A 428 1.19 83.99 -5.75
C ILE A 428 1.28 85.26 -4.88
N ASP A 429 1.49 86.41 -5.53
CA ASP A 429 1.69 87.66 -4.82
C ASP A 429 0.46 88.06 -3.99
N ASN A 430 0.69 88.27 -2.68
CA ASN A 430 -0.34 88.64 -1.71
C ASN A 430 -1.47 87.59 -1.57
N PHE A 431 -1.18 86.30 -1.74
CA PHE A 431 -2.18 85.23 -1.60
C PHE A 431 -2.95 85.27 -0.27
N LYS A 432 -2.28 85.57 0.84
CA LYS A 432 -2.94 85.78 2.13
C LYS A 432 -4.04 86.84 2.06
N LYS A 433 -3.80 87.96 1.35
CA LYS A 433 -4.81 89.00 1.13
C LYS A 433 -5.99 88.49 0.30
N ILE A 434 -5.75 87.58 -0.65
CA ILE A 434 -6.83 86.93 -1.42
C ILE A 434 -7.71 86.11 -0.47
N ASN A 435 -7.11 85.29 0.40
CA ASN A 435 -7.86 84.53 1.40
C ASN A 435 -8.60 85.42 2.38
N ASP A 436 -7.94 86.45 2.92
CA ASP A 436 -8.53 87.35 3.91
C ASP A 436 -9.68 88.20 3.31
N THR A 437 -9.63 88.50 2.00
CA THR A 437 -10.63 89.34 1.32
C THR A 437 -11.78 88.55 0.73
N TYR A 438 -11.52 87.37 0.16
CA TYR A 438 -12.47 86.60 -0.64
C TYR A 438 -12.77 85.20 -0.09
N GLY A 439 -12.13 84.82 1.01
CA GLY A 439 -12.28 83.51 1.65
C GLY A 439 -11.34 82.45 1.09
N HIS A 440 -11.11 81.40 1.89
CA HIS A 440 -10.20 80.29 1.54
C HIS A 440 -10.63 79.55 0.27
N THR A 441 -11.93 79.39 0.02
CA THR A 441 -12.44 78.76 -1.22
C THR A 441 -12.01 79.53 -2.48
N ALA A 442 -12.00 80.87 -2.43
CA ALA A 442 -11.49 81.68 -3.54
C ALA A 442 -9.97 81.55 -3.69
N GLY A 443 -9.24 81.38 -2.59
CA GLY A 443 -7.82 81.03 -2.62
C GLY A 443 -7.57 79.68 -3.31
N ASP A 444 -8.37 78.67 -2.97
CA ASP A 444 -8.31 77.34 -3.59
C ASP A 444 -8.63 77.40 -5.10
N GLU A 445 -9.63 78.19 -5.51
CA GLU A 445 -9.95 78.45 -6.92
C GLU A 445 -8.77 79.11 -7.67
N ALA A 446 -8.07 80.05 -7.01
CA ALA A 446 -6.89 80.68 -7.57
C ALA A 446 -5.76 79.66 -7.77
N LEU A 447 -5.51 78.82 -6.77
CA LEU A 447 -4.50 77.76 -6.82
C LEU A 447 -4.80 76.74 -7.91
N GLN A 448 -6.06 76.30 -8.04
CA GLN A 448 -6.47 75.37 -9.09
C GLN A 448 -6.30 75.97 -10.50
N GLN A 449 -6.64 77.24 -10.69
CA GLN A 449 -6.49 77.91 -11.98
C GLN A 449 -5.02 78.12 -12.35
N VAL A 450 -4.17 78.51 -11.39
CA VAL A 450 -2.71 78.60 -11.60
C VAL A 450 -2.13 77.23 -11.89
N ALA A 451 -2.50 76.20 -11.12
CA ALA A 451 -2.06 74.83 -11.34
C ALA A 451 -2.45 74.30 -12.72
N ASN A 452 -3.68 74.54 -13.19
CA ASN A 452 -4.12 74.12 -14.52
C ASN A 452 -3.32 74.80 -15.63
N ARG A 453 -3.02 76.11 -15.49
CA ARG A 453 -2.15 76.83 -16.43
C ARG A 453 -0.73 76.27 -16.43
N LEU A 454 -0.20 75.91 -15.26
CA LEU A 454 1.12 75.25 -15.14
C LEU A 454 1.12 73.82 -15.66
N LYS A 455 -0.01 73.11 -15.63
CA LYS A 455 -0.19 71.79 -16.26
C LYS A 455 -0.17 71.90 -17.78
N GLU A 456 -0.82 72.91 -18.35
CA GLU A 456 -0.78 73.19 -19.80
C GLU A 456 0.64 73.48 -20.32
N MET A 457 1.53 73.97 -19.46
CA MET A 457 2.93 74.21 -19.79
C MET A 457 3.83 72.96 -19.68
N GLN A 458 3.33 71.86 -19.09
CA GLN A 458 4.14 70.66 -18.92
C GLN A 458 4.60 70.09 -20.26
N SER A 459 5.85 69.63 -20.29
CA SER A 459 6.45 69.00 -21.46
C SER A 459 7.46 67.95 -21.00
N GLN A 460 8.08 67.23 -21.94
CA GLN A 460 9.12 66.25 -21.62
C GLN A 460 10.33 66.85 -20.86
N ILE A 461 10.50 68.18 -20.94
CA ILE A 461 11.61 68.90 -20.31
C ILE A 461 11.16 69.84 -19.18
N LEU A 462 9.84 70.05 -18.97
CA LEU A 462 9.33 70.96 -17.95
C LEU A 462 8.24 70.26 -17.14
N THR A 463 8.46 70.14 -15.84
CA THR A 463 7.50 69.52 -14.93
C THR A 463 7.17 70.48 -13.80
N SER A 464 5.88 70.64 -13.50
CA SER A 464 5.36 71.51 -12.45
C SER A 464 4.88 70.70 -11.26
N TYR A 465 5.12 71.24 -10.07
CA TYR A 465 4.82 70.62 -8.79
C TYR A 465 4.17 71.66 -7.87
N ARG A 466 3.32 71.22 -6.95
CA ARG A 466 2.89 72.06 -5.83
C ARG A 466 3.83 71.81 -4.65
N PHE A 467 4.53 72.84 -4.19
CA PHE A 467 5.58 72.71 -3.20
C PHE A 467 5.03 72.85 -1.77
N ALA A 468 4.36 73.95 -1.47
CA ALA A 468 3.69 74.19 -0.18
C ALA A 468 2.70 75.36 -0.35
N GLY A 469 1.57 75.38 0.37
CA GLY A 469 0.67 76.54 0.37
C GLY A 469 0.29 77.05 -1.04
N ASP A 470 0.74 78.26 -1.34
CA ASP A 470 0.64 78.98 -2.63
C ASP A 470 1.90 78.96 -3.50
N GLU A 471 2.90 78.18 -3.09
CA GLU A 471 4.15 77.98 -3.79
C GLU A 471 4.06 76.81 -4.77
N PHE A 472 4.42 77.10 -6.02
CA PHE A 472 4.64 76.13 -7.06
C PHE A 472 6.13 76.09 -7.37
N ILE A 473 6.61 74.91 -7.73
CA ILE A 473 8.00 74.74 -8.15
C ILE A 473 8.03 73.99 -9.46
N LEU A 474 8.92 74.40 -10.35
CA LEU A 474 9.11 73.77 -11.65
C LEU A 474 10.54 73.27 -11.79
N ILE A 475 10.68 72.09 -12.41
CA ILE A 475 11.96 71.57 -12.86
C ILE A 475 12.00 71.68 -14.38
N LEU A 476 12.93 72.47 -14.90
CA LEU A 476 13.31 72.51 -16.30
C LEU A 476 14.57 71.66 -16.51
N ARG A 477 14.50 70.64 -17.36
CA ARG A 477 15.62 69.75 -17.73
C ARG A 477 16.59 70.42 -18.72
N SER A 478 17.05 71.61 -18.37
CA SER A 478 18.05 72.38 -19.12
C SER A 478 18.55 73.53 -18.26
N SER A 479 19.83 73.90 -18.42
CA SER A 479 20.44 75.09 -17.83
C SER A 479 20.84 76.13 -18.89
N GLN A 480 20.38 75.98 -20.14
CA GLN A 480 20.70 76.91 -21.23
C GLN A 480 19.98 78.24 -21.04
N ASN A 481 20.74 79.34 -20.90
CA ASN A 481 20.21 80.67 -20.59
C ASN A 481 18.98 81.08 -21.42
N MET A 482 19.02 80.90 -22.75
CA MET A 482 17.90 81.27 -23.64
C MET A 482 16.61 80.49 -23.33
N LEU A 483 16.73 79.19 -23.02
CA LEU A 483 15.57 78.34 -22.72
C LEU A 483 15.03 78.61 -21.32
N VAL A 484 15.92 78.85 -20.36
CA VAL A 484 15.56 79.23 -18.99
C VAL A 484 14.81 80.57 -19.00
N GLU A 485 15.35 81.57 -19.68
CA GLU A 485 14.72 82.90 -19.77
C GLU A 485 13.37 82.86 -20.50
N LYS A 486 13.28 82.10 -21.60
CA LYS A 486 12.01 81.87 -22.29
C LYS A 486 10.97 81.21 -21.37
N THR A 487 11.38 80.19 -20.61
CA THR A 487 10.50 79.48 -19.67
C THR A 487 10.07 80.39 -18.52
N ALA A 488 10.98 81.20 -17.99
CA ALA A 488 10.68 82.21 -16.98
C ALA A 488 9.62 83.21 -17.45
N TYR A 489 9.75 83.69 -18.69
CA TYR A 489 8.76 84.57 -19.29
C TYR A 489 7.40 83.87 -19.43
N GLN A 490 7.37 82.61 -19.86
CA GLN A 490 6.13 81.82 -19.93
C GLN A 490 5.50 81.63 -18.55
N CYS A 491 6.29 81.33 -17.53
CA CYS A 491 5.82 81.23 -16.15
C CYS A 491 5.24 82.56 -15.65
N ARG A 492 5.85 83.69 -15.99
CA ARG A 492 5.27 85.02 -15.68
C ARG A 492 3.92 85.23 -16.35
N GLN A 493 3.75 84.77 -17.59
CA GLN A 493 2.48 84.85 -18.33
C GLN A 493 1.36 83.99 -17.72
N VAL A 494 1.67 83.03 -16.83
CA VAL A 494 0.64 82.29 -16.07
C VAL A 494 -0.17 83.23 -15.19
N PHE A 495 0.47 84.28 -14.66
CA PHE A 495 -0.15 85.25 -13.76
C PHE A 495 -0.80 86.44 -14.48
N THR A 496 -0.45 86.72 -15.74
CA THR A 496 -1.00 87.86 -16.49
C THR A 496 -2.48 87.68 -16.88
N LYS A 497 -2.94 86.43 -17.03
CA LYS A 497 -4.36 86.11 -17.27
C LYS A 497 -5.18 86.28 -16.00
N ASP A 498 -6.29 87.00 -16.08
CA ASP A 498 -7.23 87.13 -14.96
C ASP A 498 -7.65 85.75 -14.43
N VAL A 499 -7.70 85.58 -13.10
CA VAL A 499 -8.34 84.43 -12.45
C VAL A 499 -9.79 84.78 -12.13
N VAL A 500 -10.67 83.80 -12.22
CA VAL A 500 -12.08 83.97 -11.81
C VAL A 500 -12.18 83.60 -10.34
N LEU A 501 -12.47 84.57 -9.48
CA LEU A 501 -12.66 84.38 -8.04
C LEU A 501 -14.09 84.77 -7.70
N CYS A 502 -14.88 83.86 -7.12
CA CYS A 502 -16.30 84.10 -6.81
C CYS A 502 -17.09 84.64 -8.03
N GLY A 503 -16.81 84.14 -9.24
CA GLY A 503 -17.46 84.55 -10.49
C GLY A 503 -16.98 85.89 -11.09
N THR A 504 -16.01 86.57 -10.47
CA THR A 504 -15.47 87.85 -10.98
C THR A 504 -14.02 87.70 -11.44
N LYS A 505 -13.67 88.31 -12.58
CA LYS A 505 -12.28 88.34 -13.09
C LYS A 505 -11.41 89.25 -12.23
N ARG A 506 -10.27 88.74 -11.76
CA ARG A 506 -9.30 89.43 -10.92
C ARG A 506 -7.88 89.22 -11.44
N LYS A 507 -7.06 90.26 -11.37
CA LYS A 507 -5.63 90.15 -11.64
C LYS A 507 -4.90 89.66 -10.40
N ILE A 508 -4.04 88.67 -10.59
CA ILE A 508 -3.08 88.20 -9.59
C ILE A 508 -1.67 88.42 -10.14
N GLY A 509 -0.70 88.62 -9.26
CA GLY A 509 0.72 88.62 -9.63
C GLY A 509 1.36 87.31 -9.18
N GLY A 510 2.53 87.02 -9.75
CA GLY A 510 3.39 85.97 -9.22
C GLY A 510 4.84 86.42 -9.19
N SER A 511 5.52 86.09 -8.10
CA SER A 511 6.96 86.31 -7.97
C SER A 511 7.69 85.01 -8.29
N ILE A 512 8.74 85.09 -9.12
CA ILE A 512 9.45 83.91 -9.61
C ILE A 512 10.94 84.01 -9.33
N GLY A 513 11.51 83.02 -8.66
CA GLY A 513 12.95 82.91 -8.42
C GLY A 513 13.55 81.71 -9.14
N ILE A 514 14.73 81.90 -9.71
CA ILE A 514 15.33 80.93 -10.64
C ILE A 514 16.76 80.61 -10.20
N ALA A 515 17.05 79.31 -10.01
CA ALA A 515 18.39 78.81 -9.75
C ALA A 515 18.67 77.56 -10.58
N SER A 516 19.90 77.40 -11.06
CA SER A 516 20.31 76.34 -11.98
C SER A 516 21.43 75.47 -11.43
N TYR A 517 21.25 74.15 -11.53
CA TYR A 517 22.29 73.17 -11.30
C TYR A 517 23.06 72.88 -12.60
N PRO A 518 24.41 72.80 -12.56
CA PRO A 518 25.30 73.01 -11.40
C PRO A 518 25.79 74.46 -11.25
N LYS A 519 25.27 75.41 -12.05
CA LYS A 519 25.79 76.78 -12.16
C LYS A 519 25.81 77.54 -10.83
N ASP A 520 24.70 77.49 -10.10
CA ASP A 520 24.49 78.28 -8.89
C ASP A 520 24.90 77.50 -7.63
N THR A 521 24.66 76.19 -7.61
CA THR A 521 25.06 75.23 -6.56
C THR A 521 25.01 73.78 -7.08
N ASP A 522 25.69 72.87 -6.38
CA ASP A 522 25.75 71.42 -6.60
C ASP A 522 24.92 70.61 -5.60
N ASN A 523 24.29 71.25 -4.61
CA ASN A 523 23.50 70.62 -3.57
C ASN A 523 21.99 70.83 -3.81
N LEU A 524 21.20 69.75 -3.65
CA LEU A 524 19.74 69.76 -3.87
C LEU A 524 19.02 70.78 -3.00
N GLU A 525 19.26 70.77 -1.69
CA GLU A 525 18.60 71.66 -0.74
C GLU A 525 19.00 73.10 -1.00
N GLN A 526 20.29 73.33 -1.25
CA GLN A 526 20.82 74.65 -1.56
C GLN A 526 20.24 75.22 -2.86
N LEU A 527 19.93 74.37 -3.86
CA LEU A 527 19.35 74.83 -5.13
C LEU A 527 17.95 75.41 -4.93
N ILE A 528 17.16 74.78 -4.04
CA ILE A 528 15.83 75.28 -3.65
C ILE A 528 15.97 76.60 -2.90
N VAL A 529 16.92 76.69 -1.96
CA VAL A 529 17.21 77.93 -1.20
C VAL A 529 17.61 79.06 -2.15
N CYS A 530 18.49 78.82 -3.13
CA CYS A 530 18.88 79.84 -4.10
C CYS A 530 17.69 80.32 -4.95
N ALA A 531 16.78 79.43 -5.34
CA ALA A 531 15.57 79.81 -6.07
C ALA A 531 14.62 80.63 -5.19
N ASP A 532 14.45 80.25 -3.92
CA ASP A 532 13.63 80.99 -2.95
C ASP A 532 14.19 82.40 -2.67
N ASP A 533 15.50 82.52 -2.45
CA ASP A 533 16.17 83.81 -2.26
C ASP A 533 15.95 84.75 -3.45
N ALA A 534 16.08 84.23 -4.68
CA ALA A 534 15.83 84.99 -5.89
C ALA A 534 14.37 85.46 -5.99
N MET A 535 13.41 84.59 -5.62
CA MET A 535 11.99 84.92 -5.59
C MET A 535 11.69 86.01 -4.56
N TYR A 536 12.31 85.92 -3.39
CA TYR A 536 12.16 86.91 -2.33
C TYR A 536 12.63 88.30 -2.76
N GLN A 537 13.69 88.39 -3.58
CA GLN A 537 14.12 89.66 -4.18
C GLN A 537 13.07 90.26 -5.12
N VAL A 538 12.38 89.43 -5.92
CA VAL A 538 11.25 89.90 -6.75
C VAL A 538 10.14 90.47 -5.88
N LYS A 539 9.80 89.79 -4.78
CA LYS A 539 8.76 90.26 -3.84
C LYS A 539 9.09 91.64 -3.24
N LYS A 540 10.37 91.96 -3.04
CA LYS A 540 10.84 93.29 -2.60
C LYS A 540 10.86 94.32 -3.72
N ASN A 541 11.19 93.91 -4.94
CA ASN A 541 11.39 94.80 -6.09
C ASN A 541 10.13 95.00 -6.94
N GLY A 542 8.96 95.14 -6.30
CA GLY A 542 7.72 95.52 -6.98
C GLY A 542 6.78 94.38 -7.40
N LYS A 543 7.17 93.11 -7.17
CA LYS A 543 6.35 91.90 -7.44
C LYS A 543 6.02 91.67 -8.92
N ASN A 544 5.36 90.57 -9.24
CA ASN A 544 4.90 90.23 -10.60
C ASN A 544 5.99 90.23 -11.68
N ASP A 545 7.16 89.66 -11.34
CA ASP A 545 8.29 89.50 -12.24
C ASP A 545 9.11 88.22 -11.90
N PHE A 546 10.28 88.06 -12.51
CA PHE A 546 11.21 86.99 -12.19
C PHE A 546 12.63 87.52 -11.95
N ALA A 547 13.41 86.80 -11.14
CA ALA A 547 14.82 87.07 -10.93
C ALA A 547 15.64 85.78 -10.97
N PHE A 548 16.83 85.87 -11.55
CA PHE A 548 17.86 84.84 -11.43
C PHE A 548 18.61 85.04 -10.12
N TYR A 549 18.96 83.95 -9.47
CA TYR A 549 19.84 83.98 -8.30
C TYR A 549 21.16 84.66 -8.66
N LYS A 550 21.58 85.58 -7.79
CA LYS A 550 22.89 86.24 -7.84
C LYS A 550 23.58 85.95 -6.51
N LYS A 551 24.80 85.41 -6.57
CA LYS A 551 25.62 85.27 -5.36
C LYS A 551 25.87 86.66 -4.77
N PRO A 552 25.76 86.84 -3.44
CA PRO A 552 26.15 88.10 -2.80
C PRO A 552 27.59 88.46 -3.17
N GLU A 553 27.85 89.71 -3.57
CA GLU A 553 29.22 90.20 -3.70
C GLU A 553 29.86 90.25 -2.31
N GLU A 554 31.03 89.63 -2.13
CA GLU A 554 31.83 89.79 -0.91
C GLU A 554 32.25 91.26 -0.80
N GLU A 555 31.85 91.95 0.27
CA GLU A 555 32.37 93.28 0.62
C GLU A 555 33.90 93.18 0.77
N LYS A 556 34.63 93.74 -0.20
CA LYS A 556 36.04 94.07 -0.03
C LYS A 556 36.13 95.21 0.98
N THR A 557 36.43 94.90 2.24
CA THR A 557 36.96 95.91 3.18
C THR A 557 38.31 96.40 2.65
N ASP A 558 38.29 97.64 2.18
CA ASP A 558 39.44 98.42 1.75
C ASP A 558 40.24 98.82 3.01
N ASN A 559 41.43 98.25 3.19
CA ASN A 559 42.41 98.73 4.19
C ASN A 559 43.52 99.48 3.44
N THR A 560 43.34 100.80 3.30
CA THR A 560 44.40 101.75 3.01
C THR A 560 45.14 102.15 4.29
N GLN A 561 46.39 101.70 4.45
CA GLN A 561 47.60 102.54 4.53
C GLN A 561 48.85 101.67 4.68
#